data_AF-A0A0F7KSD8-F1
#
_entry.id   AF-A0A0F7KSD8-F1
#
_cell.length_a   1.000
_cell.length_b   1.000
_cell.length_c   1.000
_cell.angle_alpha   90.00
_cell.angle_beta   90.00
_cell.angle_gamma   90.00
#
_symmetry.space_group_name_H-M   'P 1'
#
loop_
_entity.id
_entity.type
_entity.pdbx_description
1 polymer ?
#
loop_
_entity_poly.entity_id
_entity_poly.type
_entity_poly.pdbx_seq_one_letter_code
_entity_poly.pdbx_strand_id
1 'polypeptide(L)'
;MAISGPHERELAAGLSARPLPGIPLRLAAELRASEGAFHDEIRPAAYVVSEFLPMRLPHGLRAETYFQAGYVGGRYATAFFDGQARIEREFAQWKDFRLGAGSGVWGGAQQGSSRLDIGPAATATFPLGPARARLSAEYRFRVAGDAKPDSGPALTLSAGF
;
A
#
# COMPACT_ATOMS: atom_id res chain seq x y z
N MET A 1 -20.96 8.84 23.96
CA MET A 1 -20.64 9.92 23.01
C MET A 1 -20.83 9.35 21.62
N ALA A 2 -21.90 9.73 20.94
CA ALA A 2 -22.35 9.12 19.68
C ALA A 2 -21.56 9.67 18.50
N ILE A 3 -21.05 8.79 17.64
CA ILE A 3 -20.42 9.15 16.37
C ILE A 3 -21.49 9.00 15.29
N SER A 4 -22.36 9.98 15.16
CA SER A 4 -23.23 10.12 13.99
C SER A 4 -22.62 11.20 13.11
N GLY A 5 -21.60 10.82 12.33
CA GLY A 5 -21.19 11.61 11.16
C GLY A 5 -22.26 11.49 10.06
N PRO A 6 -22.36 12.47 9.14
CA PRO A 6 -23.27 12.36 8.01
C PRO A 6 -23.03 11.04 7.29
N HIS A 7 -24.10 10.31 6.97
CA HIS A 7 -24.04 9.06 6.23
C HIS A 7 -23.64 9.34 4.78
N GLU A 8 -22.36 9.50 4.53
CA GLU A 8 -21.79 9.57 3.19
C GLU A 8 -21.85 8.15 2.61
N ARG A 9 -22.66 7.97 1.56
CA ARG A 9 -22.80 6.69 0.87
C ARG A 9 -21.82 6.67 -0.28
N GLU A 10 -20.88 5.74 -0.26
CA GLU A 10 -19.95 5.52 -1.37
C GLU A 10 -20.22 4.15 -2.00
N LEU A 11 -20.29 4.13 -3.33
CA LEU A 11 -20.38 2.94 -4.16
C LEU A 11 -19.18 2.91 -5.10
N ALA A 12 -18.47 1.79 -5.14
CA ALA A 12 -17.32 1.59 -6.00
C ALA A 12 -17.50 0.35 -6.87
N ALA A 13 -17.14 0.47 -8.15
CA ALA A 13 -17.09 -0.65 -9.10
C ALA A 13 -15.78 -0.58 -9.88
N GLY A 14 -15.10 -1.70 -10.07
CA GLY A 14 -13.82 -1.73 -10.77
C GLY A 14 -13.56 -3.03 -11.51
N LEU A 15 -12.67 -2.93 -12.51
CA LEU A 15 -12.20 -4.05 -13.32
C LEU A 15 -10.67 -4.04 -13.33
N SER A 16 -10.05 -5.22 -13.40
CA SER A 16 -8.60 -5.33 -13.54
C SER A 16 -8.18 -6.48 -14.44
N ALA A 17 -7.05 -6.32 -15.12
CA ALA A 17 -6.51 -7.31 -16.04
C ALA A 17 -4.97 -7.31 -16.06
N ARG A 18 -4.39 -8.44 -16.45
CA ARG A 18 -2.96 -8.60 -16.76
C ARG A 18 -2.82 -8.72 -18.28
N PRO A 19 -2.72 -7.60 -19.01
CA PRO A 19 -2.75 -7.64 -20.48
C PRO A 19 -1.52 -8.32 -21.08
N LEU A 20 -0.39 -8.31 -20.38
CA LEU A 20 0.89 -8.85 -20.84
C LEU A 20 1.38 -9.93 -19.86
N PRO A 21 1.27 -11.24 -20.21
CA PRO A 21 1.56 -12.34 -19.29
C PRO A 21 2.99 -12.39 -18.72
N GLY A 22 3.96 -11.76 -19.40
CA GLY A 22 5.36 -11.70 -18.99
C GLY A 22 5.74 -10.47 -18.18
N ILE A 23 4.82 -9.52 -18.00
CA ILE A 23 5.08 -8.29 -17.27
C ILE A 23 4.29 -8.34 -15.95
N PRO A 24 4.94 -8.23 -14.78
CA PRO A 24 4.28 -8.30 -13.47
C PRO A 24 3.57 -6.97 -13.17
N LEU A 25 2.68 -6.55 -14.06
CA LEU A 25 1.87 -5.35 -13.95
C LEU A 25 0.39 -5.70 -14.19
N ARG A 26 -0.48 -5.19 -13.32
CA ARG A 26 -1.94 -5.26 -13.46
C ARG A 26 -2.47 -3.88 -13.79
N LEU A 27 -3.25 -3.78 -14.85
CA LEU A 27 -4.03 -2.58 -15.13
C LEU A 27 -5.38 -2.69 -14.42
N ALA A 28 -5.84 -1.58 -13.86
CA ALA A 28 -7.12 -1.49 -13.20
C ALA A 28 -7.81 -0.17 -13.55
N ALA A 29 -9.13 -0.22 -13.60
CA ALA A 29 -10.00 0.94 -13.68
C ALA A 29 -11.08 0.82 -12.61
N GLU A 30 -11.38 1.92 -11.96
CA GLU A 30 -12.35 1.99 -10.87
C GLU A 30 -13.25 3.21 -11.05
N LEU A 31 -14.51 3.08 -10.68
CA LEU A 31 -15.48 4.16 -10.64
C LEU A 31 -16.02 4.22 -9.22
N ARG A 32 -15.77 5.34 -8.53
CA ARG A 32 -16.37 5.62 -7.22
C ARG A 32 -17.43 6.69 -7.37
N ALA A 33 -18.61 6.46 -6.81
CA ALA A 33 -19.68 7.42 -6.67
C ALA A 33 -19.91 7.65 -5.18
N SER A 34 -19.76 8.88 -4.71
CA SER A 34 -20.06 9.28 -3.34
C SER A 34 -21.22 10.26 -3.31
N GLU A 35 -22.24 9.95 -2.52
CA GLU A 35 -23.39 10.79 -2.23
C GLU A 35 -23.03 11.69 -1.03
N GLY A 36 -22.67 12.94 -1.32
CA GLY A 36 -22.29 13.93 -0.31
C GLY A 36 -23.52 14.71 0.18
N ALA A 37 -23.39 15.36 1.34
CA ALA A 37 -24.49 16.16 1.93
C ALA A 37 -24.98 17.34 1.06
N PHE A 38 -24.21 17.74 0.04
CA PHE A 38 -24.51 18.88 -0.83
C PHE A 38 -24.41 18.57 -2.33
N HIS A 39 -23.59 17.59 -2.75
CA HIS A 39 -23.42 17.20 -4.14
C HIS A 39 -22.97 15.74 -4.26
N ASP A 40 -23.44 15.07 -5.31
CA ASP A 40 -22.92 13.78 -5.75
C ASP A 40 -21.60 13.97 -6.48
N GLU A 41 -20.62 13.13 -6.17
CA GLU A 41 -19.32 13.12 -6.85
C GLU A 41 -19.03 11.77 -7.49
N ILE A 42 -18.66 11.80 -8.77
CA ILE A 42 -18.18 10.63 -9.50
C ILE A 42 -16.68 10.81 -9.73
N ARG A 43 -15.89 9.85 -9.23
CA ARG A 43 -14.43 9.81 -9.32
C ARG A 43 -14.00 8.54 -10.06
N PRO A 44 -13.86 8.60 -11.40
CA PRO A 44 -13.23 7.52 -12.14
C PRO A 44 -11.72 7.51 -11.84
N ALA A 45 -11.10 6.34 -11.86
CA ALA A 45 -9.66 6.19 -11.73
C ALA A 45 -9.17 5.10 -12.68
N ALA A 46 -7.99 5.31 -13.24
CA ALA A 46 -7.27 4.29 -14.01
C ALA A 46 -5.83 4.24 -13.51
N TYR A 47 -5.33 3.04 -13.21
CA TYR A 47 -4.03 2.88 -12.60
C TYR A 47 -3.40 1.53 -12.96
N VAL A 48 -2.08 1.47 -12.80
CA VAL A 48 -1.27 0.26 -12.91
C VAL A 48 -0.70 -0.07 -11.55
N VAL A 49 -0.63 -1.36 -11.23
CA VAL A 49 -0.05 -1.88 -9.99
C VAL A 49 1.01 -2.92 -10.34
N SER A 50 2.16 -2.86 -9.67
CA SER A 50 3.16 -3.90 -9.77
C SER A 50 2.78 -5.13 -8.95
N GLU A 51 3.04 -6.31 -9.50
CA GLU A 51 2.80 -7.61 -8.86
C GLU A 51 4.12 -8.37 -8.72
N PHE A 52 5.19 -7.68 -8.31
CA PHE A 52 6.48 -8.29 -8.07
C PHE A 52 6.39 -9.31 -6.93
N LEU A 53 6.93 -10.49 -7.17
CA LEU A 53 7.12 -11.48 -6.11
C LEU A 53 8.32 -11.09 -5.25
N PRO A 54 8.29 -11.43 -3.95
CA PRO A 54 9.46 -11.28 -3.09
C PRO A 54 10.70 -11.97 -3.67
N MET A 55 11.79 -11.23 -3.79
CA MET A 55 13.05 -11.72 -4.34
C MET A 55 13.97 -12.18 -3.22
N ARG A 56 14.57 -13.37 -3.37
CA ARG A 56 15.63 -13.83 -2.47
C ARG A 56 16.96 -13.23 -2.90
N LEU A 57 17.68 -12.65 -1.96
CA LEU A 57 18.99 -12.05 -2.13
C LEU A 57 20.05 -12.88 -1.38
N PRO A 58 21.35 -12.67 -1.67
CA PRO A 58 22.43 -13.29 -0.90
C PRO A 58 22.34 -13.00 0.62
N HIS A 59 23.03 -13.79 1.43
CA HIS A 59 23.09 -13.64 2.89
C HIS A 59 21.75 -13.76 3.65
N GLY A 60 20.77 -14.43 3.05
CA GLY A 60 19.44 -14.62 3.66
C GLY A 60 18.58 -13.36 3.65
N LEU A 61 18.94 -12.39 2.80
CA LEU A 61 18.15 -11.19 2.58
C LEU A 61 16.98 -11.49 1.63
N ARG A 62 15.91 -10.72 1.79
CA ARG A 62 14.72 -10.76 0.95
C ARG A 62 14.31 -9.34 0.61
N ALA A 63 14.11 -9.09 -0.67
CA ALA A 63 13.60 -7.82 -1.17
C ALA A 63 12.12 -7.94 -1.53
N GLU A 64 11.35 -6.93 -1.18
CA GLU A 64 9.96 -6.78 -1.64
C GLU A 64 9.75 -5.36 -2.15
N THR A 65 9.04 -5.25 -3.26
CA THR A 65 8.80 -3.98 -3.94
C THR A 65 7.36 -3.90 -4.41
N TYR A 66 6.76 -2.75 -4.24
CA TYR A 66 5.42 -2.43 -4.69
C TYR A 66 5.40 -1.03 -5.27
N PHE A 67 4.71 -0.85 -6.38
CA PHE A 67 4.49 0.43 -7.03
C PHE A 67 3.09 0.47 -7.60
N GLN A 68 2.46 1.63 -7.51
CA GLN A 68 1.19 1.96 -8.13
C GLN A 68 1.27 3.37 -8.69
N ALA A 69 0.73 3.56 -9.89
CA ALA A 69 0.62 4.87 -10.50
C ALA A 69 -0.66 4.95 -11.32
N GLY A 70 -1.24 6.13 -11.39
CA GLY A 70 -2.46 6.31 -12.15
C GLY A 70 -2.97 7.72 -12.17
N TYR A 71 -4.22 7.84 -12.57
CA TYR A 71 -4.93 9.09 -12.66
C TYR A 71 -6.32 8.93 -12.07
N VAL A 72 -6.71 9.85 -11.20
CA VAL A 72 -8.07 9.99 -10.68
C VAL A 72 -8.71 11.17 -11.40
N GLY A 73 -9.90 10.99 -11.96
CA GLY A 73 -10.72 12.04 -12.56
C GLY A 73 -11.75 12.60 -11.58
N GLY A 74 -12.59 13.51 -12.06
CA GLY A 74 -13.59 14.22 -11.25
C GLY A 74 -13.18 15.67 -10.99
N ARG A 75 -13.73 16.27 -9.93
CA ARG A 75 -13.55 17.70 -9.63
C ARG A 75 -12.10 18.08 -9.30
N TYR A 76 -11.37 17.14 -8.70
CA TYR A 76 -9.97 17.29 -8.29
C TYR A 76 -9.08 16.27 -9.01
N ALA A 77 -9.21 16.27 -10.35
CA ALA A 77 -8.51 15.29 -11.17
C ALA A 77 -6.99 15.43 -11.03
N THR A 78 -6.30 14.33 -10.80
CA THR A 78 -4.89 14.33 -10.46
C THR A 78 -4.23 13.01 -10.84
N ALA A 79 -3.00 13.10 -11.33
CA ALA A 79 -2.11 11.95 -11.35
C ALA A 79 -1.68 11.60 -9.92
N PHE A 80 -1.39 10.33 -9.69
CA PHE A 80 -0.83 9.88 -8.43
C PHE A 80 0.20 8.79 -8.65
N PHE A 81 1.06 8.65 -7.65
CA PHE A 81 2.05 7.59 -7.51
C PHE A 81 2.12 7.18 -6.04
N ASP A 82 2.28 5.89 -5.79
CA ASP A 82 2.59 5.32 -4.48
C ASP A 82 3.55 4.13 -4.67
N GLY A 83 4.44 3.91 -3.72
CA GLY A 83 5.40 2.85 -3.83
C GLY A 83 6.20 2.61 -2.57
N GLN A 84 6.72 1.40 -2.48
CA GLN A 84 7.64 1.01 -1.44
C GLN A 84 8.63 -0.05 -1.93
N ALA A 85 9.82 0.00 -1.35
CA ALA A 85 10.83 -1.03 -1.51
C ALA A 85 11.41 -1.34 -0.13
N ARG A 86 11.58 -2.62 0.17
CA ARG A 86 12.17 -3.06 1.44
C ARG A 86 13.13 -4.20 1.25
N ILE A 87 14.12 -4.26 2.13
CA ILE A 87 15.07 -5.36 2.24
C ILE A 87 15.08 -5.80 3.70
N GLU A 88 14.78 -7.07 3.93
CA GLU A 88 14.71 -7.67 5.26
C GLU A 88 15.54 -8.94 5.31
N ARG A 89 16.13 -9.22 6.48
CA ARG A 89 16.74 -10.52 6.79
C ARG A 89 15.82 -11.27 7.74
N GLU A 90 15.50 -12.53 7.42
CA GLU A 90 14.85 -13.43 8.37
C GLU A 90 15.88 -13.81 9.44
N PHE A 91 15.59 -13.52 10.70
CA PHE A 91 16.53 -13.75 11.82
C PHE A 91 16.02 -14.78 12.84
N ALA A 92 14.73 -15.09 12.82
CA ALA A 92 14.18 -16.17 13.64
C ALA A 92 13.03 -16.87 12.91
N GLN A 93 13.05 -18.20 12.97
CA GLN A 93 11.98 -19.05 12.49
C GLN A 93 11.69 -20.11 13.55
N TRP A 94 10.42 -20.27 13.91
CA TRP A 94 9.95 -21.31 14.81
C TRP A 94 8.62 -21.86 14.33
N LYS A 95 8.59 -23.14 13.96
CA LYS A 95 7.42 -23.78 13.33
C LYS A 95 6.92 -22.92 12.15
N ASP A 96 5.68 -22.45 12.24
CA ASP A 96 5.02 -21.59 11.24
C ASP A 96 5.20 -20.09 11.47
N PHE A 97 5.93 -19.72 12.52
CA PHE A 97 6.26 -18.34 12.88
C PHE A 97 7.60 -17.93 12.24
N ARG A 98 7.62 -16.74 11.62
CA ARG A 98 8.82 -16.16 10.99
C ARG A 98 8.95 -14.71 11.38
N LEU A 99 10.16 -14.30 11.76
CA LEU A 99 10.51 -12.92 12.07
C LEU A 99 11.59 -12.41 11.12
N GLY A 100 11.35 -11.22 10.56
CA GLY A 100 12.28 -10.49 9.73
C GLY A 100 12.49 -9.07 10.23
N ALA A 101 13.67 -8.52 9.96
CA ALA A 101 13.95 -7.12 10.19
C ALA A 101 14.89 -6.58 9.11
N GLY A 102 14.80 -5.28 8.85
CA GLY A 102 15.64 -4.59 7.89
C GLY A 102 15.20 -3.14 7.73
N SER A 103 15.17 -2.68 6.49
CA SER A 103 14.86 -1.29 6.17
C SER A 103 14.03 -1.17 4.90
N GLY A 104 13.30 -0.06 4.81
CA GLY A 104 12.52 0.26 3.63
C GLY A 104 12.64 1.71 3.21
N VAL A 105 12.10 1.95 2.03
CA VAL A 105 11.82 3.25 1.43
C VAL A 105 10.35 3.23 1.04
N TRP A 106 9.63 4.32 1.33
CA TRP A 106 8.23 4.49 0.96
C TRP A 106 8.08 5.86 0.34
N GLY A 107 7.24 5.99 -0.68
CA GLY A 107 7.01 7.29 -1.26
C GLY A 107 5.75 7.34 -2.08
N GLY A 108 5.12 8.51 -2.06
CA GLY A 108 3.91 8.77 -2.81
C GLY A 108 3.79 10.24 -3.18
N ALA A 109 3.06 10.51 -4.25
CA ALA A 109 2.81 11.86 -4.73
C ALA A 109 1.42 11.93 -5.36
N GLN A 110 0.74 13.04 -5.10
CA GLN A 110 -0.50 13.47 -5.73
C GLN A 110 -0.43 15.00 -5.88
N GLN A 111 -1.30 15.61 -6.68
CA GLN A 111 -1.30 17.07 -6.85
C GLN A 111 -1.32 17.80 -5.50
N GLY A 112 -0.27 18.60 -5.27
CA GLY A 112 -0.12 19.41 -4.06
C GLY A 112 0.32 18.67 -2.80
N SER A 113 0.70 17.39 -2.88
CA SER A 113 1.19 16.63 -1.72
C SER A 113 2.12 15.51 -2.16
N SER A 114 3.33 15.49 -1.61
CA SER A 114 4.28 14.40 -1.87
C SER A 114 5.03 14.00 -0.61
N ARG A 115 5.58 12.79 -0.61
CA ARG A 115 6.36 12.27 0.51
C ARG A 115 7.34 11.19 0.07
N LEU A 116 8.52 11.21 0.67
CA LEU A 116 9.51 10.14 0.62
C LEU A 116 10.01 9.88 2.04
N ASP A 117 9.95 8.62 2.44
CA ASP A 117 10.39 8.13 3.74
C ASP A 117 11.43 7.03 3.60
N ILE A 118 12.29 6.93 4.60
CA ILE A 118 13.17 5.78 4.81
C ILE A 118 13.11 5.35 6.27
N GLY A 119 13.51 4.12 6.58
CA GLY A 119 13.59 3.71 7.97
C GLY A 119 13.58 2.20 8.21
N PRO A 120 13.65 1.80 9.49
CA PRO A 120 13.64 0.40 9.88
C PRO A 120 12.25 -0.22 9.69
N ALA A 121 12.25 -1.49 9.33
CA ALA A 121 11.05 -2.32 9.18
C ALA A 121 11.27 -3.67 9.88
N ALA A 122 10.22 -4.17 10.53
CA ALA A 122 10.17 -5.50 11.11
C ALA A 122 8.89 -6.22 10.69
N THR A 123 8.99 -7.52 10.45
CA THR A 123 7.86 -8.35 10.03
C THR A 123 7.73 -9.59 10.89
N ALA A 124 6.49 -9.96 11.17
CA ALA A 124 6.13 -11.23 11.76
C ALA A 124 5.08 -11.91 10.89
N THR A 125 5.35 -13.15 10.47
CA THR A 125 4.37 -13.99 9.76
C THR A 125 4.01 -15.18 10.65
N PHE A 126 2.72 -15.44 10.81
CA PHE A 126 2.20 -16.45 11.73
C PHE A 126 0.92 -17.11 11.20
N PRO A 127 0.62 -18.35 11.62
CA PRO A 127 -0.64 -19.00 11.24
C PRO A 127 -1.83 -18.33 11.94
N LEU A 128 -2.95 -18.19 11.22
CA LEU A 128 -4.22 -17.69 11.74
C LEU A 128 -5.35 -18.62 11.25
N GLY A 129 -5.58 -19.71 11.97
CA GLY A 129 -6.49 -20.77 11.53
C GLY A 129 -5.99 -21.42 10.24
N PRO A 130 -6.83 -21.55 9.18
CA PRO A 130 -6.39 -22.03 7.88
C PRO A 130 -5.57 -21.01 7.08
N ALA A 131 -5.60 -19.73 7.49
CA ALA A 131 -4.94 -18.62 6.82
C ALA A 131 -3.54 -18.34 7.38
N ARG A 132 -2.76 -17.51 6.67
CA ARG A 132 -1.54 -16.89 7.21
C ARG A 132 -1.75 -15.40 7.43
N ALA A 133 -1.34 -14.92 8.60
CA ALA A 133 -1.31 -13.51 8.92
C ALA A 133 0.13 -12.97 8.85
N ARG A 134 0.25 -11.69 8.48
CA ARG A 134 1.50 -10.92 8.48
C ARG A 134 1.27 -9.59 9.19
N LEU A 135 2.06 -9.35 10.22
CA LEU A 135 2.21 -8.07 10.89
C LEU A 135 3.50 -7.40 10.40
N SER A 136 3.43 -6.14 10.04
CA SER A 136 4.59 -5.31 9.68
C SER A 136 4.59 -4.06 10.55
N ALA A 137 5.73 -3.77 11.18
CA ALA A 137 5.95 -2.60 12.02
C ALA A 137 7.12 -1.80 11.45
N GLU A 138 6.91 -0.51 11.23
CA GLU A 138 7.84 0.36 10.53
C GLU A 138 7.96 1.68 11.28
N TYR A 139 9.13 2.29 11.24
CA TYR A 139 9.29 3.69 11.65
C TYR A 139 9.76 4.48 10.44
N ARG A 140 8.90 5.38 9.95
CA ARG A 140 9.12 6.11 8.69
C ARG A 140 9.67 7.49 9.00
N PHE A 141 10.93 7.72 8.64
CA PHE A 141 11.58 9.01 8.68
C PHE A 141 11.37 9.72 7.35
N ARG A 142 10.65 10.85 7.37
CA ARG A 142 10.41 11.64 6.17
C ARG A 142 11.68 12.38 5.77
N VAL A 143 12.17 12.11 4.56
CA VAL A 143 13.38 12.72 4.00
C VAL A 143 13.09 13.74 2.91
N ALA A 144 11.91 13.67 2.28
CA ALA A 144 11.45 14.66 1.32
C ALA A 144 9.92 14.76 1.27
N GLY A 145 9.43 15.87 0.74
CA GLY A 145 8.00 16.16 0.60
C GLY A 145 7.39 16.82 1.84
N ASP A 146 6.10 17.09 1.73
CA ASP A 146 5.34 17.96 2.63
C ASP A 146 4.11 17.28 3.23
N ALA A 147 3.73 16.09 2.74
CA ALA A 147 2.57 15.36 3.22
C ALA A 147 2.67 15.05 4.73
N LYS A 148 1.55 15.28 5.44
CA LYS A 148 1.43 15.04 6.89
C LYS A 148 0.92 13.63 7.18
N PRO A 149 1.19 13.06 8.37
CA PRO A 149 2.05 13.58 9.45
C PRO A 149 3.53 13.59 9.04
N ASP A 150 4.43 14.10 9.89
CA ASP A 150 5.87 14.07 9.62
C ASP A 150 6.44 12.64 9.78
N SER A 151 7.51 12.43 10.53
CA SER A 151 8.01 11.08 10.82
C SER A 151 7.15 10.36 11.87
N GLY A 152 7.02 9.04 11.77
CA GLY A 152 6.24 8.29 12.75
C GLY A 152 6.15 6.78 12.52
N PRO A 153 5.58 6.05 13.49
CA PRO A 153 5.39 4.61 13.38
C PRO A 153 4.21 4.26 12.47
N ALA A 154 4.34 3.17 11.73
CA ALA A 154 3.26 2.54 10.98
C ALA A 154 3.17 1.05 11.35
N LEU A 155 1.94 0.56 11.50
CA LEU A 155 1.65 -0.84 11.79
C LEU A 155 0.62 -1.36 10.78
N THR A 156 0.91 -2.47 10.14
CA THR A 156 0.02 -3.09 9.14
C THR A 156 -0.17 -4.55 9.48
N LEU A 157 -1.43 -4.96 9.65
CA LEU A 157 -1.83 -6.35 9.80
C LEU A 157 -2.60 -6.78 8.55
N SER A 158 -2.18 -7.91 7.97
CA SER A 158 -2.81 -8.51 6.80
C SER A 158 -3.02 -10.00 7.05
N ALA A 159 -4.05 -10.59 6.46
CA ALA A 159 -4.30 -12.02 6.47
C ALA A 159 -4.71 -12.50 5.07
N GLY A 160 -4.10 -13.58 4.60
CA GLY A 160 -4.45 -14.23 3.33
C GLY A 160 -5.15 -15.56 3.58
N PHE A 161 -6.31 -15.74 2.96
CA PHE A 161 -7.16 -16.93 3.02
C PHE A 161 -7.03 -17.81 1.78
#